data_AF-A0A9D9WV97-F1
#
_entry.id   AF-A0A9D9WV97-F1
#
_cell.length_a   1.000
_cell.length_b   1.000
_cell.length_c   1.000
_cell.angle_alpha   90.00
_cell.angle_beta   90.00
_cell.angle_gamma   90.00
#
_symmetry.space_group_name_H-M   'P 1'
#
loop_
_entity.id
_entity.type
_entity.pdbx_description
1 polymer ?
#
loop_
_entity_poly.entity_id
_entity_poly.type
_entity_poly.pdbx_seq_one_letter_code
_entity_poly.pdbx_strand_id
1 'polypeptide(L)'
;MTQLSMSNFCKNEDCPTSQELLEYQVGDLPLDRSIAVGAHLSSCEFCSAEVDFYSHYPQNREEEIQIPTATEIPAPLFELAEALLKIRSSDPSSLDSLLRDSGSLMVD
;
A
#
# COMPACT_ATOMS: atom_id res chain seq x y z
N MET A 1 -4.97 -24.35 -18.02
CA MET A 1 -4.69 -23.03 -17.43
C MET A 1 -4.20 -23.28 -16.02
N THR A 2 -2.88 -23.33 -15.84
CA THR A 2 -2.26 -23.66 -14.55
C THR A 2 -2.43 -22.45 -13.63
N GLN A 3 -3.20 -22.60 -12.55
CA GLN A 3 -3.26 -21.61 -11.48
C GLN A 3 -1.88 -21.53 -10.82
N LEU A 4 -1.13 -20.47 -11.11
CA LEU A 4 0.04 -20.08 -10.31
C LEU A 4 -0.50 -19.62 -8.94
N SER A 5 -0.32 -20.43 -7.89
CA SER A 5 -0.59 -19.95 -6.55
C SER A 5 0.40 -18.84 -6.24
N MET A 6 -0.10 -17.60 -6.08
CA MET A 6 0.69 -16.47 -5.57
C MET A 6 0.92 -16.62 -4.06
N SER A 7 1.37 -17.79 -3.61
CA SER A 7 1.51 -18.13 -2.20
C SER A 7 2.87 -17.73 -1.60
N ASN A 8 3.79 -17.20 -2.41
CA ASN A 8 5.17 -16.94 -2.00
C ASN A 8 5.54 -15.44 -1.90
N PHE A 9 4.66 -14.54 -2.37
CA PHE A 9 4.89 -13.09 -2.31
C PHE A 9 4.14 -12.46 -1.12
N CYS A 10 4.49 -12.90 0.09
CA CYS A 10 3.88 -12.42 1.32
C CYS A 10 4.97 -12.04 2.33
N LYS A 11 4.79 -10.91 3.03
CA LYS A 11 5.59 -10.60 4.22
C LYS A 11 5.22 -11.55 5.35
N ASN A 12 6.24 -12.06 6.04
CA ASN A 12 6.11 -12.89 7.23
C ASN A 12 6.70 -12.16 8.45
N GLU A 13 6.53 -12.75 9.63
CA GLU A 13 7.07 -12.21 10.89
C GLU A 13 8.59 -12.07 10.92
N ASP A 14 9.30 -12.89 10.14
CA ASP A 14 10.77 -12.83 9.98
C ASP A 14 11.24 -11.80 8.94
N CYS A 15 10.33 -11.10 8.27
CA CYS A 15 10.72 -10.08 7.30
C CYS A 15 11.30 -8.84 8.00
N PRO A 16 12.42 -8.30 7.49
CA PRO A 16 12.96 -7.03 7.99
C PRO A 16 11.94 -5.92 7.77
N THR A 17 12.03 -4.90 8.62
CA THR A 17 11.20 -3.71 8.49
C THR A 17 11.56 -2.95 7.21
N SER A 18 10.62 -2.17 6.69
CA SER A 18 10.88 -1.31 5.52
C SER A 18 12.02 -0.31 5.79
N GLN A 19 12.12 0.18 7.03
CA GLN A 19 13.22 1.05 7.45
C GLN A 19 14.57 0.34 7.39
N GLU A 20 14.67 -0.91 7.90
CA GLU A 20 15.91 -1.69 7.81
C GLU A 20 16.31 -1.99 6.35
N LEU A 21 15.34 -2.22 5.46
CA LEU A 21 15.61 -2.41 4.02
C LEU A 21 16.14 -1.14 3.35
N LEU A 22 15.61 0.02 3.74
CA LEU A 22 16.10 1.32 3.27
C LEU A 22 17.52 1.60 3.81
N GLU A 23 17.74 1.40 5.10
CA GLU A 23 19.06 1.54 5.75
C GLU A 23 20.08 0.57 5.14
N TYR A 24 19.66 -0.66 4.83
CA TYR A 24 20.48 -1.65 4.13
C TYR A 24 20.90 -1.16 2.74
N GLN A 25 19.98 -0.58 1.98
CA GLN A 25 20.26 -0.05 0.64
C GLN A 25 21.26 1.11 0.67
N VAL A 26 21.12 2.05 1.62
CA VAL A 26 22.01 3.21 1.72
C VAL A 26 23.33 2.88 2.45
N GLY A 27 23.47 1.66 2.97
CA GLY A 27 24.66 1.21 3.71
C GLY A 27 24.77 1.81 5.12
N ASP A 28 23.66 2.27 5.70
CA ASP A 28 23.59 2.88 7.05
C ASP A 28 23.23 1.84 8.14
N LEU A 29 23.02 0.58 7.74
CA LEU A 29 22.70 -0.50 8.66
C LEU A 29 23.98 -1.08 9.31
N PRO A 30 24.00 -1.38 10.62
CA PRO A 30 25.14 -2.04 11.28
C PRO A 30 25.54 -3.35 10.60
N LEU A 31 26.84 -3.68 10.58
CA LEU A 31 27.37 -4.83 9.85
C LEU A 31 26.63 -6.15 10.16
N ASP A 32 26.41 -6.46 11.44
CA ASP A 32 25.71 -7.67 11.87
C ASP A 32 24.28 -7.75 11.30
N ARG A 33 23.60 -6.60 11.26
CA ARG A 33 22.24 -6.47 10.72
C ARG A 33 22.24 -6.54 9.20
N SER A 34 23.23 -5.93 8.53
CA SER A 34 23.38 -5.99 7.08
C SER A 34 23.57 -7.43 6.58
N ILE A 35 24.32 -8.25 7.32
CA ILE A 35 24.51 -9.67 6.97
C ILE A 35 23.19 -10.44 7.12
N ALA A 36 22.45 -10.20 8.21
CA ALA A 36 21.16 -10.84 8.45
C ALA A 36 20.11 -10.46 7.38
N VAL A 37 20.03 -9.17 7.02
CA VAL A 37 19.16 -8.69 5.94
C VAL A 37 19.56 -9.28 4.61
N GLY A 38 20.86 -9.28 4.26
CA GLY A 38 21.35 -9.88 3.02
C GLY A 38 21.03 -11.38 2.91
N ALA A 39 21.13 -12.13 4.02
CA ALA A 39 20.72 -13.52 4.08
C ALA A 39 19.20 -13.67 3.85
N HIS A 40 18.37 -12.82 4.48
CA HIS A 40 16.93 -12.82 4.28
C HIS A 40 16.55 -12.55 2.81
N LEU A 41 17.15 -11.52 2.19
CA LEU A 41 16.89 -11.14 0.79
C LEU A 41 17.19 -12.27 -0.20
N SER A 42 18.14 -13.15 0.10
CA SER A 42 18.43 -14.32 -0.74
C SER A 42 17.31 -15.37 -0.75
N SER A 43 16.43 -15.35 0.25
CA SER A 43 15.35 -16.34 0.43
C SER A 43 13.94 -15.76 0.28
N CYS A 44 13.79 -14.43 0.33
CA CYS A 44 12.50 -13.76 0.31
C CYS A 44 12.32 -12.94 -0.96
N GLU A 45 11.45 -13.43 -1.86
CA GLU A 45 11.09 -12.74 -3.11
C GLU A 45 10.38 -11.40 -2.87
N PHE A 46 9.67 -11.27 -1.74
CA PHE A 46 9.01 -10.01 -1.38
C PHE A 46 10.02 -8.92 -1.02
N CYS A 47 10.91 -9.20 -0.07
CA CYS A 47 11.84 -8.19 0.44
C CYS A 47 12.92 -7.85 -0.59
N SER A 48 13.33 -8.81 -1.44
CA SER A 48 14.22 -8.53 -2.58
C SER A 48 13.57 -7.58 -3.57
N ALA A 49 12.32 -7.83 -3.96
CA ALA A 49 11.57 -6.91 -4.82
C ALA A 49 11.38 -5.52 -4.19
N GLU A 50 11.22 -5.45 -2.86
CA GLU A 50 11.10 -4.19 -2.13
C GLU A 50 12.42 -3.38 -2.11
N VAL A 51 13.57 -4.03 -1.93
CA VAL A 51 14.88 -3.37 -2.06
C VAL A 51 15.13 -2.91 -3.49
N ASP A 52 14.79 -3.73 -4.48
CA ASP A 52 14.86 -3.35 -5.88
C ASP A 52 13.96 -2.14 -6.15
N PHE A 53 12.75 -2.08 -5.58
CA PHE A 53 11.87 -0.92 -5.68
C PHE A 53 12.55 0.35 -5.15
N TYR A 54 13.16 0.31 -3.97
CA TYR A 54 13.85 1.48 -3.41
C TYR A 54 15.10 1.89 -4.22
N SER A 55 15.74 0.96 -4.94
CA SER A 55 16.85 1.29 -5.86
C SER A 55 16.39 2.11 -7.07
N HIS A 56 15.17 1.86 -7.55
CA HIS A 56 14.58 2.59 -8.67
C HIS A 56 13.93 3.91 -8.25
N TYR A 57 13.39 3.96 -7.03
CA TYR A 57 12.71 5.12 -6.45
C TYR A 57 13.40 5.51 -5.14
N PRO A 58 14.59 6.13 -5.21
CA PRO A 58 15.32 6.53 -4.02
C PRO A 58 14.47 7.51 -3.22
N GLN A 59 14.29 7.24 -1.93
CA GLN A 59 13.51 8.07 -1.02
C GLN A 59 14.24 9.38 -0.65
N ASN A 60 15.05 9.91 -1.57
CA ASN A 60 15.88 11.08 -1.38
C ASN A 60 15.01 12.21 -0.83
N ARG A 61 15.44 12.69 0.34
CA ARG A 61 14.80 13.59 1.29
C ARG A 61 14.52 15.01 0.76
N GLU A 62 14.51 15.17 -0.56
CA GLU A 62 14.62 16.44 -1.27
C GLU A 62 13.81 16.48 -2.57
N GLU A 63 13.21 15.35 -3.00
CA GLU A 63 11.98 15.48 -3.77
C GLU A 63 10.98 16.08 -2.80
N GLU A 64 10.93 17.41 -2.81
CA GLU A 64 9.79 18.21 -2.44
C GLU A 64 8.59 17.43 -2.94
N ILE A 65 8.01 16.61 -2.06
CA ILE A 65 6.74 15.98 -2.32
C ILE A 65 5.91 17.22 -2.57
N GLN A 66 5.62 17.50 -3.83
CA GLN A 66 4.50 18.30 -4.20
C GLN A 66 3.34 17.46 -3.71
N ILE A 67 3.13 17.48 -2.38
CA ILE A 67 1.89 17.10 -1.76
C ILE A 67 0.98 18.05 -2.51
N PRO A 68 0.19 17.56 -3.49
CA PRO A 68 -0.71 18.44 -4.20
C PRO A 68 -1.52 19.04 -3.06
N THR A 69 -1.32 20.35 -2.82
CA THR A 69 -1.85 21.06 -1.66
C THR A 69 -3.28 20.63 -1.53
N ALA A 70 -3.56 19.80 -0.52
CA ALA A 70 -4.69 18.87 -0.46
C ALA A 70 -5.68 19.09 -1.60
N THR A 71 -5.54 18.37 -2.72
CA THR A 71 -6.61 18.36 -3.72
C THR A 71 -7.85 17.93 -2.98
N GLU A 72 -8.77 18.88 -2.77
CA GLU A 72 -9.97 18.67 -1.99
C GLU A 72 -10.65 17.41 -2.53
N ILE A 73 -11.05 16.53 -1.61
CA ILE A 73 -11.73 15.27 -1.99
C ILE A 73 -12.85 15.67 -2.95
N PRO A 74 -12.88 15.15 -4.19
CA PRO A 74 -13.91 15.52 -5.16
C PRO A 74 -15.29 15.41 -4.51
N ALA A 75 -16.14 16.44 -4.64
CA ALA A 75 -17.41 16.53 -3.94
C ALA A 75 -18.26 15.23 -3.99
N PRO A 76 -18.35 14.50 -5.12
CA PRO A 76 -19.09 13.23 -5.16
C PRO A 76 -18.51 12.16 -4.22
N LEU A 77 -17.19 12.10 -4.07
CA LEU A 77 -16.51 11.16 -3.18
C LEU A 77 -16.65 11.58 -1.72
N PHE A 78 -16.65 12.89 -1.46
CA PHE A 78 -16.86 13.41 -0.12
C PHE A 78 -18.28 13.11 0.38
N GLU A 79 -19.30 13.36 -0.44
CA GLU A 79 -20.71 13.08 -0.12
C GLU A 79 -20.95 11.59 0.13
N LEU A 80 -20.36 10.72 -0.70
CA LEU A 80 -20.43 9.28 -0.49
C LEU A 80 -19.81 8.88 0.85
N ALA A 81 -18.60 9.37 1.15
CA ALA A 81 -17.92 9.07 2.41
C ALA A 81 -18.75 9.52 3.62
N GLU A 82 -19.37 10.71 3.56
CA GLU A 82 -20.30 11.15 4.61
C GLU A 82 -21.50 10.24 4.75
N ALA A 83 -22.14 9.82 3.65
CA ALA A 83 -23.29 8.92 3.69
C ALA A 83 -22.91 7.60 4.36
N LEU A 84 -21.79 7.00 3.98
CA LEU A 84 -21.30 5.75 4.56
C LEU A 84 -20.99 5.86 6.06
N LEU A 85 -20.40 6.98 6.49
CA LEU A 85 -20.07 7.22 7.89
C LEU A 85 -21.32 7.53 8.74
N LYS A 86 -22.33 8.20 8.18
CA LYS A 86 -23.60 8.47 8.86
C LYS A 86 -24.41 7.18 9.08
N ILE A 87 -24.26 6.18 8.22
CA ILE A 87 -24.97 4.89 8.32
C ILE A 87 -24.28 3.90 9.29
N ARG A 88 -23.31 4.33 10.10
CA ARG A 88 -22.53 3.48 11.03
C ARG A 88 -23.38 2.50 11.87
N SER A 89 -23.63 1.32 11.30
CA SER A 89 -23.78 0.02 11.95
C SER A 89 -23.62 -1.10 10.90
N SER A 90 -22.36 -1.40 10.58
CA SER A 90 -21.83 -2.75 10.35
C SER A 90 -22.28 -3.59 9.15
N ASP A 91 -23.17 -3.14 8.26
CA ASP A 91 -23.61 -3.99 7.13
C ASP A 91 -23.04 -3.53 5.77
N PRO A 92 -22.17 -4.32 5.11
CA PRO A 92 -21.71 -4.04 3.75
C PRO A 92 -22.83 -4.01 2.70
N SER A 93 -24.02 -4.55 2.99
CA SER A 93 -25.19 -4.47 2.11
C SER A 93 -25.79 -3.06 1.99
N SER A 94 -25.47 -2.17 2.95
CA SER A 94 -25.91 -0.77 2.91
C SER A 94 -25.25 0.03 1.79
N LEU A 95 -24.04 -0.35 1.38
CA LEU A 95 -23.36 0.23 0.22
C LEU A 95 -24.08 -0.10 -1.08
N ASP A 96 -24.50 -1.37 -1.24
CA ASP A 96 -25.25 -1.84 -2.40
C ASP A 96 -26.59 -1.11 -2.54
N SER A 97 -27.25 -0.84 -1.42
CA SER A 97 -28.50 -0.07 -1.37
C SER A 97 -28.32 1.38 -1.84
N LEU A 98 -27.24 2.05 -1.42
CA LEU A 98 -26.93 3.42 -1.86
C LEU A 98 -26.57 3.51 -3.34
N LEU A 99 -25.84 2.52 -3.88
CA LEU A 99 -25.48 2.46 -5.30
C LEU A 99 -26.71 2.23 -6.18
N ARG A 100 -27.69 1.46 -5.70
CA ARG A 100 -28.95 1.22 -6.41
C ARG A 100 -29.87 2.46 -6.42
N ASP A 101 -29.87 3.23 -5.33
CA ASP A 101 -30.65 4.47 -5.23
C ASP A 101 -30.09 5.57 -6.14
N SER A 102 -28.76 5.73 -6.16
CA SER A 102 -28.07 6.70 -7.03
C SER A 102 -28.06 6.30 -8.51
N GLY A 103 -28.13 5.00 -8.83
CA GLY A 103 -28.29 4.49 -10.20
C GLY A 103 -29.69 4.68 -10.81
N SER A 104 -30.70 5.06 -10.02
CA SER A 104 -32.06 5.28 -10.51
C SER A 104 -32.32 6.69 -11.08
N LEU A 105 -31.33 7.60 -11.01
CA LEU A 105 -31.48 9.00 -11.44
C LEU A 105 -30.88 9.35 -12.81
N MET A 106 -30.50 8.36 -13.63
CA MET A 106 -30.13 8.61 -15.02
C MET A 106 -30.55 7.46 -15.95
N VAL A 107 -31.80 7.50 -16.42
CA VAL A 107 -32.24 7.05 -17.75
C VAL A 107 -33.60 7.69 -18.07
N ASP A 108 -33.59 8.81 -18.79
CA ASP A 108 -34.68 9.20 -19.71
C ASP A 108 -34.29 8.70 -21.11
#